data_AF-R7KR97-F1
#
_entry.id   AF-R7KR97-F1
#
_cell.length_a   1.000
_cell.length_b   1.000
_cell.length_c   1.000
_cell.angle_alpha   90.00
_cell.angle_beta   90.00
_cell.angle_gamma   90.00
#
_symmetry.space_group_name_H-M   'P 1'
#
loop_
_entity.id
_entity.type
_entity.pdbx_description
1 polymer ?
#
loop_
_entity_poly.entity_id
_entity_poly.type
_entity_poly.pdbx_seq_one_letter_code
_entity_poly.pdbx_strand_id
1 'polypeptide(L)'
;MQTLLRRLTFDFRDVVGQGFVFDSISSNDTITDGVLNANSFRLIGPQATILAEGSLDLNKLTQNITVTVLPDISLGGASLALAVANPILGVGSFIAQLALQTPLSELLSTEYKITGSIDEPIVTKVGEATETSASSQK
;
A
#
# COMPACT_ATOMS: atom_id res chain seq x y z
N MET A 1 -19.20 13.60 8.30
CA MET A 1 -18.63 13.73 9.67
C MET A 1 -18.98 12.57 10.61
N GLN A 2 -19.26 11.34 10.13
CA GLN A 2 -19.63 10.20 11.01
C GLN A 2 -18.60 9.05 11.01
N THR A 3 -17.56 9.13 10.16
CA THR A 3 -16.55 8.07 10.03
C THR A 3 -15.48 8.10 11.12
N LEU A 4 -15.25 9.24 11.78
CA LEU A 4 -14.22 9.37 12.83
C LEU A 4 -14.62 8.70 14.16
N LEU A 5 -15.86 8.89 14.62
CA LEU A 5 -16.35 8.33 15.89
C LEU A 5 -16.38 6.79 15.86
N ARG A 6 -16.70 6.20 14.71
CA ARG A 6 -16.77 4.74 14.58
C ARG A 6 -15.38 4.08 14.59
N ARG A 7 -14.35 4.78 14.09
CA ARG A 7 -12.94 4.35 14.19
C ARG A 7 -12.43 4.36 15.64
N LEU A 8 -12.88 5.30 16.46
CA LEU A 8 -12.56 5.34 17.90
C LEU A 8 -13.22 4.19 18.68
N THR A 9 -14.21 3.51 18.10
CA THR A 9 -14.89 2.35 18.67
C THR A 9 -14.31 1.01 18.15
N PHE A 10 -13.19 1.05 17.42
CA PHE A 10 -12.55 -0.10 16.79
C PHE A 10 -13.45 -0.91 15.83
N ASP A 11 -14.51 -0.31 15.29
CA ASP A 11 -15.38 -0.97 14.30
C ASP A 11 -14.93 -0.61 12.88
N PHE A 12 -14.07 -1.48 12.33
CA PHE A 12 -13.46 -1.35 11.01
C PHE A 12 -14.21 -2.09 9.90
N ARG A 13 -15.41 -2.62 10.17
CA ARG A 13 -16.13 -3.45 9.18
C ARG A 13 -16.43 -2.73 7.86
N ASP A 14 -16.55 -1.41 7.88
CA ASP A 14 -16.76 -0.62 6.66
C ASP A 14 -15.52 -0.48 5.76
N VAL A 15 -14.30 -0.69 6.27
CA VAL A 15 -13.07 -0.64 5.44
C VAL A 15 -12.63 -2.03 4.98
N VAL A 16 -13.09 -3.09 5.64
CA VAL A 16 -12.70 -4.48 5.33
C VAL A 16 -13.53 -5.09 4.18
N GLY A 17 -14.63 -4.45 3.75
CA GLY A 17 -15.59 -5.04 2.81
C GLY A 17 -15.75 -4.39 1.44
N GLN A 18 -15.21 -3.19 1.17
CA GLN A 18 -15.46 -2.46 -0.09
C GLN A 18 -14.30 -2.48 -1.10
N GLY A 19 -13.20 -3.17 -0.77
CA GLY A 19 -11.97 -3.12 -1.56
C GLY A 19 -11.12 -1.90 -1.22
N PHE A 20 -10.12 -1.61 -2.06
CA PHE A 20 -9.21 -0.48 -1.88
C PHE A 20 -9.81 0.79 -2.49
N VAL A 21 -10.09 1.80 -1.67
CA VAL A 21 -10.50 3.13 -2.16
C VAL A 21 -9.32 3.82 -2.82
N PHE A 22 -9.50 4.39 -4.01
CA PHE A 22 -8.46 5.08 -4.75
C PHE A 22 -8.94 6.41 -5.30
N ASP A 23 -7.99 7.33 -5.48
CA ASP A 23 -8.19 8.65 -6.08
C ASP A 23 -7.83 8.64 -7.56
N SER A 24 -6.76 7.92 -7.94
CA SER A 24 -6.33 7.80 -9.34
C SER A 24 -5.60 6.50 -9.64
N ILE A 25 -5.68 6.09 -10.90
CA ILE A 25 -4.94 4.96 -11.47
C ILE A 25 -4.29 5.45 -12.76
N SER A 26 -3.02 5.11 -12.94
CA SER A 26 -2.26 5.38 -14.16
C SER A 26 -1.39 4.17 -14.48
N SER A 27 -1.42 3.71 -15.73
CA SER A 27 -0.54 2.65 -16.23
C SER A 27 -0.09 2.96 -17.65
N ASN A 28 1.08 2.45 -18.02
CA ASN A 28 1.53 2.41 -19.40
C ASN A 28 1.89 0.97 -19.75
N ASP A 29 1.03 0.37 -20.56
CA ASP A 29 1.04 -1.07 -20.81
C ASP A 29 1.18 -1.33 -22.31
N THR A 30 1.85 -2.43 -22.65
CA THR A 30 1.93 -2.92 -24.03
C THR A 30 1.32 -4.31 -24.11
N ILE A 31 0.55 -4.57 -25.15
CA ILE A 31 -0.06 -5.88 -25.38
C ILE A 31 0.49 -6.46 -26.67
N THR A 32 1.12 -7.62 -26.57
CA THR A 32 1.68 -8.36 -27.71
C THR A 32 1.29 -9.83 -27.56
N ASP A 33 0.68 -10.42 -28.59
CA ASP A 33 0.27 -11.83 -28.61
C ASP A 33 -0.58 -12.28 -27.40
N GLY A 34 -1.41 -11.37 -26.89
CA GLY A 34 -2.26 -11.61 -25.71
C GLY A 34 -1.51 -11.57 -24.38
N VAL A 35 -0.24 -11.13 -24.36
CA VAL A 35 0.49 -10.84 -23.12
C VAL A 35 0.53 -9.33 -22.91
N LEU A 36 -0.10 -8.87 -21.83
CA LEU A 36 -0.01 -7.51 -21.33
C LEU A 36 1.26 -7.38 -20.48
N ASN A 37 2.10 -6.41 -20.79
CA ASN A 37 3.28 -6.06 -20.00
C ASN A 37 3.08 -4.65 -19.44
N ALA A 38 3.08 -4.55 -18.12
CA ALA A 38 2.96 -3.32 -17.36
C ALA A 38 4.34 -2.93 -16.85
N ASN A 39 4.90 -1.86 -17.40
CA ASN A 39 6.22 -1.35 -16.98
C ASN A 39 6.10 -0.39 -15.79
N SER A 40 4.93 0.22 -15.62
CA SER A 40 4.67 1.18 -14.55
C SER A 40 3.17 1.29 -14.31
N PHE A 41 2.65 0.51 -13.37
CA PHE A 41 1.32 0.69 -12.83
C PHE A 41 1.43 1.48 -11.52
N ARG A 42 0.58 2.50 -11.37
CA ARG A 42 0.48 3.30 -10.15
C ARG A 42 -0.98 3.54 -9.82
N LEU A 43 -1.34 3.23 -8.60
CA LEU A 43 -2.66 3.49 -8.02
C LEU A 43 -2.46 4.29 -6.74
N ILE A 44 -3.11 5.44 -6.64
CA ILE A 44 -3.01 6.36 -5.51
C ILE A 44 -4.33 6.30 -4.76
N GLY A 45 -4.28 6.09 -3.45
CA GLY A 45 -5.45 6.19 -2.58
C GLY A 45 -5.12 6.82 -1.23
N PRO A 46 -6.15 7.06 -0.40
CA PRO A 46 -6.03 7.79 0.87
C PRO A 46 -5.34 7.00 1.99
N GLN A 47 -4.97 5.74 1.76
CA GLN A 47 -4.31 4.88 2.76
C GLN A 47 -2.93 4.40 2.29
N ALA A 48 -2.71 4.35 0.96
CA ALA A 48 -1.47 3.89 0.37
C ALA A 48 -1.37 4.30 -1.10
N THR A 49 -0.14 4.33 -1.61
CA THR A 49 0.14 4.23 -3.04
C THR A 49 0.57 2.80 -3.35
N ILE A 50 -0.04 2.22 -4.38
CA ILE A 50 0.31 0.90 -4.91
C ILE A 50 1.08 1.11 -6.21
N LEU A 51 2.29 0.56 -6.28
CA LEU A 51 3.08 0.49 -7.50
C LEU A 51 3.12 -0.97 -7.95
N ALA A 52 3.02 -1.22 -9.25
CA ALA A 52 3.16 -2.57 -9.77
C ALA A 52 3.86 -2.59 -11.13
N GLU A 53 4.51 -3.71 -11.41
CA GLU A 53 5.17 -4.01 -12.68
C GLU A 53 5.13 -5.51 -12.94
N GLY A 54 5.16 -5.92 -14.22
CA GLY A 54 5.19 -7.32 -14.61
C GLY A 54 4.34 -7.62 -15.82
N SER A 55 3.80 -8.83 -15.88
CA SER A 55 3.04 -9.30 -17.04
C SER A 55 1.80 -10.11 -16.68
N LEU A 56 0.86 -10.10 -17.63
CA LEU A 56 -0.39 -10.84 -17.59
C LEU A 56 -0.61 -11.51 -18.96
N ASP A 57 -0.61 -12.84 -18.99
CA ASP A 57 -1.05 -13.63 -20.15
C ASP A 57 -2.58 -13.68 -20.14
N LEU A 58 -3.22 -12.93 -21.04
CA LEU A 58 -4.67 -12.81 -21.18
C LEU A 58 -5.30 -14.07 -21.77
N ASN A 59 -4.53 -14.91 -22.47
CA ASN A 59 -5.05 -16.15 -23.05
C ASN A 59 -5.25 -17.21 -21.97
N LYS A 60 -4.33 -17.24 -20.98
CA LYS A 60 -4.37 -18.17 -19.85
C LYS A 60 -4.93 -17.55 -18.58
N LEU A 61 -5.16 -16.24 -18.59
CA LEU A 61 -5.50 -15.44 -17.42
C LEU A 61 -4.50 -15.64 -16.28
N THR A 62 -3.20 -15.72 -16.59
CA THR A 62 -2.13 -15.92 -15.61
C THR A 62 -1.24 -14.70 -15.49
N GLN A 63 -0.90 -14.31 -14.27
CA GLN A 63 -0.12 -13.13 -13.96
C GLN A 63 1.22 -13.47 -13.32
N ASN A 64 2.18 -12.56 -13.47
CA ASN A 64 3.44 -12.52 -12.74
C ASN A 64 3.79 -11.04 -12.53
N ILE A 65 3.39 -10.52 -11.38
CA ILE A 65 3.42 -9.10 -11.07
C ILE A 65 4.14 -8.91 -9.73
N THR A 66 5.02 -7.93 -9.68
CA THR A 66 5.58 -7.41 -8.43
C THR A 66 4.78 -6.18 -8.03
N VAL A 67 4.34 -6.13 -6.78
CA VAL A 67 3.52 -5.05 -6.22
C VAL A 67 4.24 -4.47 -5.00
N THR A 68 4.51 -3.17 -5.03
CA THR A 68 5.04 -2.43 -3.88
C THR A 68 3.93 -1.57 -3.28
N VAL A 69 3.67 -1.78 -1.99
CA VAL A 69 2.69 -1.00 -1.21
C VAL A 69 3.44 0.04 -0.40
N LEU A 70 3.17 1.31 -0.66
CA LEU A 70 3.72 2.45 0.05
C LEU A 70 2.63 3.06 0.94
N PRO A 71 2.72 2.96 2.27
CA PRO A 71 1.70 3.48 3.17
C PRO A 71 1.63 5.01 3.14
N ASP A 72 0.43 5.58 3.19
CA ASP A 72 0.27 7.03 3.39
C ASP A 72 0.49 7.39 4.87
N ILE A 73 1.49 8.20 5.14
CA ILE A 73 1.86 8.60 6.50
C ILE A 73 1.23 9.97 6.83
N SER A 74 0.03 9.96 7.41
CA SER A 74 -0.67 11.18 7.83
C SER A 74 -0.37 11.54 9.28
N LEU A 75 0.62 12.42 9.51
CA LEU A 75 1.00 12.90 10.84
C LEU A 75 0.44 14.30 11.18
N GLY A 76 -0.32 14.91 10.27
CA GLY A 76 -0.81 16.29 10.42
C GLY A 76 -1.64 16.54 11.68
N GLY A 77 -2.36 15.54 12.19
CA GLY A 77 -3.10 15.66 13.46
C GLY A 77 -2.19 15.87 14.69
N ALA A 78 -1.01 15.25 14.70
CA ALA A 78 -0.07 15.33 15.81
C ALA A 78 0.61 16.70 15.89
N SER A 79 1.01 17.26 14.75
CA SER A 79 1.59 18.61 14.69
C SER A 79 0.58 19.70 15.06
N LEU A 80 -0.69 19.56 14.66
CA LEU A 80 -1.75 20.49 15.07
C LEU A 80 -1.97 20.49 16.59
N ALA A 81 -1.98 19.31 17.24
CA ALA A 81 -2.10 19.22 18.69
C ALA A 81 -0.92 19.92 19.41
N LEU A 82 0.30 19.73 18.90
CA LEU A 82 1.49 20.42 19.43
C LEU A 82 1.45 21.93 19.18
N ALA A 83 0.93 22.38 18.04
CA ALA A 83 0.79 23.80 17.71
C ALA A 83 -0.15 24.55 18.65
N VAL A 84 -1.23 23.89 19.11
CA VAL A 84 -2.14 24.45 20.12
C VAL A 84 -1.43 24.67 21.45
N ALA A 85 -0.54 23.75 21.85
CA ALA A 85 0.25 23.89 23.07
C ALA A 85 1.41 24.89 22.91
N ASN A 86 2.09 24.88 21.76
CA ASN A 86 3.19 25.76 21.43
C ASN A 86 3.29 25.96 19.91
N PRO A 87 2.93 27.15 19.38
CA PRO A 87 2.89 27.39 17.94
C PRO A 87 4.23 27.18 17.23
N ILE A 88 5.35 27.58 17.87
CA ILE A 88 6.70 27.44 17.27
C ILE A 88 7.07 25.96 17.14
N LEU A 89 6.84 25.18 18.19
CA LEU A 89 7.11 23.73 18.16
C LEU A 89 6.16 23.02 17.19
N GLY A 90 4.90 23.44 17.12
CA GLY A 90 3.91 22.91 16.17
C GLY A 90 4.33 23.10 14.73
N VAL A 91 4.69 24.32 14.33
CA VAL A 91 5.18 24.62 12.98
C VAL A 91 6.46 23.84 12.67
N GLY A 92 7.42 23.79 13.61
CA GLY A 92 8.64 23.01 13.44
C GLY A 92 8.37 21.52 13.22
N SER A 93 7.44 20.95 14.00
CA SER A 93 7.05 19.54 13.88
C SER A 93 6.34 19.24 12.56
N PHE A 94 5.50 20.15 12.06
CA PHE A 94 4.81 20.00 10.78
C PHE A 94 5.80 19.92 9.61
N ILE A 95 6.82 20.81 9.59
CA ILE A 95 7.85 20.79 8.55
C ILE A 95 8.70 19.52 8.62
N ALA A 96 9.09 19.09 9.84
CA ALA A 96 9.82 17.83 10.02
C ALA A 96 9.01 16.63 9.52
N GLN A 97 7.70 16.58 9.82
CA GLN A 97 6.80 15.54 9.33
C GLN A 97 6.70 15.54 7.81
N LEU A 98 6.54 16.72 7.18
CA LEU A 98 6.48 16.84 5.72
C LEU A 98 7.77 16.33 5.05
N ALA A 99 8.93 16.65 5.63
CA ALA A 99 10.22 16.19 5.12
C ALA A 99 10.44 14.68 5.31
N LEU A 100 9.86 14.08 6.36
CA LEU A 100 10.03 12.67 6.71
C LEU A 100 8.96 11.75 6.13
N GLN A 101 7.85 12.29 5.63
CA GLN A 101 6.71 11.50 5.14
C GLN A 101 7.14 10.51 4.04
N THR A 102 7.80 11.00 2.99
CA THR A 102 8.27 10.18 1.87
C THR A 102 9.28 9.10 2.30
N PRO A 103 10.40 9.44 2.97
CA PRO A 103 11.38 8.41 3.34
C PRO A 103 10.82 7.41 4.34
N LEU A 104 9.88 7.80 5.22
CA LEU A 104 9.23 6.87 6.14
C LEU A 104 8.25 5.95 5.40
N SER A 105 7.51 6.46 4.43
CA SER A 105 6.66 5.65 3.55
C SER A 105 7.48 4.62 2.77
N GLU A 106 8.63 4.99 2.23
CA GLU A 106 9.53 4.07 1.53
C GLU A 106 10.11 3.02 2.47
N LEU A 107 10.53 3.43 3.69
CA LEU A 107 11.06 2.52 4.71
C LEU A 107 10.03 1.48 5.16
N LEU A 108 8.77 1.87 5.26
CA LEU A 108 7.66 1.01 5.66
C LEU A 108 6.98 0.32 4.46
N SER A 109 7.58 0.42 3.27
CA SER A 109 7.04 -0.23 2.08
C SER A 109 7.07 -1.74 2.22
N THR A 110 6.10 -2.40 1.59
CA THR A 110 6.05 -3.86 1.52
C THR A 110 5.92 -4.31 0.09
N GLU A 111 6.75 -5.26 -0.32
CA GLU A 111 6.74 -5.81 -1.65
C GLU A 111 6.11 -7.21 -1.66
N TYR A 112 5.28 -7.46 -2.67
CA TYR A 112 4.59 -8.73 -2.90
C TYR A 112 4.84 -9.19 -4.32
N LYS A 113 5.09 -10.48 -4.48
CA LYS A 113 5.09 -11.17 -5.76
C LYS A 113 3.78 -11.92 -5.93
N ILE A 114 3.05 -11.61 -6.98
CA ILE A 114 1.76 -12.21 -7.31
C ILE A 114 1.95 -13.04 -8.58
N THR A 115 1.70 -14.34 -8.48
CA THR A 115 1.83 -15.27 -9.61
C THR A 115 0.60 -16.17 -9.75
N GLY A 116 0.52 -16.96 -10.80
CA GLY A 116 -0.57 -17.93 -10.99
C GLY A 116 -1.74 -17.35 -11.77
N SER A 117 -2.89 -17.99 -11.67
CA SER A 117 -4.10 -17.57 -12.38
C SER A 117 -4.76 -16.37 -11.68
N ILE A 118 -5.54 -15.57 -12.40
CA ILE A 118 -6.25 -14.41 -11.85
C ILE A 118 -7.29 -14.83 -10.80
N ASP A 119 -7.94 -15.98 -10.99
CA ASP A 119 -8.93 -16.56 -10.07
C ASP A 119 -8.28 -17.24 -8.85
N GLU A 120 -7.09 -17.82 -9.02
CA GLU A 120 -6.31 -18.46 -7.96
C GLU A 120 -4.89 -17.87 -7.87
N PRO A 121 -4.75 -16.61 -7.41
CA PRO A 121 -3.45 -15.96 -7.33
C PRO A 121 -2.63 -16.47 -6.15
N ILE A 122 -1.34 -16.69 -6.38
CA ILE A 122 -0.35 -17.01 -5.36
C ILE A 122 0.37 -15.71 -4.99
N VAL A 123 0.09 -15.20 -3.79
CA VAL A 123 0.69 -13.97 -3.26
C VAL A 123 1.79 -14.35 -2.27
N THR A 124 3.02 -13.90 -2.54
CA THR A 124 4.18 -14.11 -1.67
C THR A 124 4.75 -12.78 -1.26
N LYS A 125 4.88 -12.51 0.05
CA LYS A 125 5.58 -11.31 0.53
C LYS A 125 7.08 -11.46 0.31
N VAL A 126 7.68 -10.49 -0.39
CA VAL A 126 9.12 -10.47 -0.62
C VAL A 126 9.80 -10.05 0.69
N GLY A 127 10.78 -10.84 1.12
CA GLY A 127 11.49 -10.62 2.40
C GLY A 127 10.92 -11.39 3.61
N GLU A 128 9.79 -12.09 3.47
CA GLU A 128 9.26 -13.00 4.51
C GLU A 128 9.76 -14.45 4.30
N ALA A 129 10.98 -14.61 3.81
CA ALA A 129 11.65 -15.90 3.86
C ALA A 129 12.23 -16.09 5.26
N THR A 130 11.60 -17.00 6.02
CA THR A 130 12.03 -17.64 7.29
C THR A 130 11.26 -17.15 8.52
N GLU A 131 10.16 -17.83 8.87
CA GLU A 131 9.79 -18.04 10.28
C GLU A 131 8.73 -19.16 10.53
N THR A 132 8.07 -19.74 9.52
CA THR A 132 7.02 -20.76 9.75
C THR A 132 7.45 -22.23 9.59
N SER A 133 8.74 -22.54 9.51
CA SER A 133 9.21 -23.96 9.42
C SER A 133 9.86 -24.51 10.69
N ALA A 134 9.85 -23.76 11.80
CA ALA A 134 10.49 -24.19 13.06
C ALA A 134 9.48 -24.47 14.18
N SER A 135 8.47 -25.30 13.90
CA SER A 135 7.70 -25.98 14.95
C SER A 135 7.52 -27.47 14.61
N SER A 136 8.60 -28.24 14.59
CA SER A 136 8.52 -29.69 14.77
C SER A 136 9.88 -30.25 15.19
N GLN A 137 10.08 -30.34 16.51
CA GLN A 137 10.88 -31.32 17.26
C GLN A 137 11.35 -30.72 18.59
N LYS A 138 10.58 -30.93 19.67
CA LYS A 138 10.94 -31.89 20.72
C LYS A 138 9.85 -31.94 21.80
#